data_AF-A0A538ISQ6-F1
#
_entry.id   AF-A0A538ISQ6-F1
#
_cell.length_a   1.000
_cell.length_b   1.000
_cell.length_c   1.000
_cell.angle_alpha   90.00
_cell.angle_beta   90.00
_cell.angle_gamma   90.00
#
_symmetry.space_group_name_H-M   'P 1'
#
loop_
_entity.id
_entity.type
_entity.pdbx_description
1 polymer ?
#
loop_
_entity_poly.entity_id
_entity_poly.type
_entity_poly.pdbx_seq_one_letter_code
_entity_poly.pdbx_strand_id
1 'polypeptide(L)'
;SPEGRTAISHYFVMDWASIYRDIAIGLLIAGALAAWVPNSFWQSFFLVHHPVLAKVWGPLIGPAVSMASFVCSIGNVPLAAVLWNGGISFGGVVAFIFADLIILPILNIYRKYYGVKMSLFLLGTFYATMVAAGLIVEVLFGALGLIPSVRHARVVEAGITFNYTTVLNSVFLLIAAALVVRFLRTGGPAMLRMMGNPPAAPGGSDQEHVCPMHPDVRQRGPGRCPTCGMDLVPTERAPSAEHDH
;
A
#
# COMPACT_ATOMS: atom_id res chain seq x y z
N SER A 1 22.01 4.97 -23.49
CA SER A 1 23.21 5.77 -23.15
C SER A 1 23.75 5.37 -21.78
N PRO A 2 25.00 5.72 -21.42
CA PRO A 2 25.54 5.57 -20.07
C PRO A 2 24.68 6.24 -18.99
N GLU A 3 24.11 7.40 -19.29
CA GLU A 3 23.19 8.13 -18.41
C GLU A 3 21.90 7.34 -18.15
N GLY A 4 21.29 6.77 -19.20
CA GLY A 4 20.09 5.95 -19.05
C GLY A 4 20.29 4.73 -18.15
N ARG A 5 21.45 4.06 -18.23
CA ARG A 5 21.77 2.94 -17.32
C ARG A 5 21.94 3.38 -15.87
N THR A 6 22.45 4.60 -15.65
CA THR A 6 22.55 5.18 -14.31
C THR A 6 21.18 5.53 -13.77
N ALA A 7 20.31 6.15 -14.57
CA ALA A 7 18.93 6.42 -14.19
C ALA A 7 18.18 5.13 -13.80
N ILE A 8 18.27 4.06 -14.62
CA ILE A 8 17.66 2.76 -14.30
C ILE A 8 18.14 2.20 -12.97
N SER A 9 19.45 2.27 -12.69
CA SER A 9 19.99 1.81 -11.40
C SER A 9 19.51 2.62 -10.20
N HIS A 10 19.27 3.93 -10.38
CA HIS A 10 18.75 4.81 -9.32
C HIS A 10 17.28 4.55 -9.05
N TYR A 11 16.45 4.46 -10.09
CA TYR A 11 15.03 4.08 -9.93
C TYR A 11 14.87 2.71 -9.26
N PHE A 12 15.63 1.71 -9.71
CA PHE A 12 15.57 0.35 -9.14
C PHE A 12 15.81 0.34 -7.63
N VAL A 13 16.84 1.04 -7.14
CA VAL A 13 17.15 1.08 -5.69
C VAL A 13 16.17 1.96 -4.93
N MET A 14 15.70 3.06 -5.52
CA MET A 14 14.68 3.92 -4.90
C MET A 14 13.36 3.19 -4.69
N ASP A 15 12.89 2.44 -5.68
CA ASP A 15 11.66 1.66 -5.57
C ASP A 15 11.76 0.62 -4.46
N TRP A 16 12.94 -0.01 -4.31
CA TRP A 16 13.17 -0.96 -3.23
C TRP A 16 13.23 -0.27 -1.85
N ALA A 17 13.91 0.88 -1.76
CA ALA A 17 14.05 1.66 -0.54
C ALA A 17 12.72 2.26 -0.05
N SER A 18 11.80 2.59 -0.95
CA SER A 18 10.48 3.11 -0.59
C SER A 18 9.55 2.01 -0.06
N ILE A 19 9.67 0.78 -0.57
CA ILE A 19 8.72 -0.30 -0.33
C ILE A 19 9.13 -1.24 0.82
N TYR A 20 10.43 -1.45 1.07
CA TYR A 20 10.90 -2.54 1.95
C TYR A 20 10.32 -2.47 3.37
N ARG A 21 10.14 -1.26 3.91
CA ARG A 21 9.63 -1.06 5.27
C ARG A 21 8.18 -1.52 5.38
N ASP A 22 7.36 -1.21 4.38
CA ASP A 22 5.95 -1.59 4.34
C ASP A 22 5.79 -3.10 4.16
N ILE A 23 6.62 -3.72 3.32
CA ILE A 23 6.66 -5.19 3.17
C ILE A 23 7.07 -5.86 4.47
N ALA A 24 8.15 -5.39 5.10
CA ALA A 24 8.66 -5.99 6.33
C ALA A 24 7.62 -5.92 7.46
N ILE A 25 6.95 -4.78 7.62
CA ILE A 25 5.87 -4.60 8.59
C ILE A 25 4.69 -5.52 8.26
N GLY A 26 4.25 -5.56 7.00
CA GLY A 26 3.14 -6.42 6.57
C GLY A 26 3.41 -7.91 6.80
N LEU A 27 4.61 -8.38 6.45
CA LEU A 27 5.03 -9.77 6.69
C LEU A 27 5.15 -10.09 8.18
N LEU A 28 5.67 -9.17 8.99
CA LEU A 28 5.79 -9.35 10.44
C LEU A 28 4.42 -9.46 11.10
N ILE A 29 3.48 -8.57 10.75
CA ILE A 29 2.10 -8.62 11.26
C ILE A 29 1.39 -9.89 10.80
N ALA A 30 1.48 -10.25 9.52
CA ALA A 30 0.87 -11.47 8.99
C ALA A 30 1.43 -12.72 9.68
N GLY A 31 2.75 -12.80 9.87
CA GLY A 31 3.41 -13.89 10.58
C GLY A 31 3.01 -13.97 12.06
N ALA A 32 2.93 -12.83 12.75
CA ALA A 32 2.49 -12.75 14.13
C ALA A 32 1.03 -13.22 14.29
N LEU A 33 0.12 -12.77 13.41
CA LEU A 33 -1.27 -13.20 13.42
C LEU A 33 -1.40 -14.70 13.11
N ALA A 34 -0.62 -15.22 12.15
CA ALA A 34 -0.61 -16.64 11.82
C ALA A 34 -0.10 -17.53 12.97
N ALA A 35 0.87 -17.04 13.75
CA ALA A 35 1.44 -17.77 14.87
C ALA A 35 0.61 -17.67 16.16
N TRP A 36 0.02 -16.50 16.44
CA TRP A 36 -0.65 -16.23 17.71
C TRP A 36 -2.16 -16.46 17.68
N VAL A 37 -2.83 -16.31 16.53
CA VAL A 37 -4.29 -16.47 16.44
C VAL A 37 -4.62 -17.90 16.00
N PRO A 38 -5.27 -18.72 16.86
CA PRO A 38 -5.61 -20.09 16.52
C PRO A 38 -6.57 -20.18 15.33
N ASN A 39 -6.42 -21.22 14.51
CA ASN A 39 -7.31 -21.48 13.38
C ASN A 39 -8.79 -21.63 13.80
N SER A 40 -9.07 -22.11 15.02
CA SER A 40 -10.43 -22.23 15.55
C SER A 40 -11.14 -20.87 15.71
N PHE A 41 -10.39 -19.82 16.05
CA PHE A 41 -10.92 -18.46 16.10
C PHE A 41 -11.33 -18.00 14.71
N TRP A 42 -10.44 -18.14 13.72
CA TRP A 42 -10.73 -17.76 12.34
C TRP A 42 -11.90 -18.56 11.74
N GLN A 43 -11.97 -19.86 12.00
CA GLN A 43 -13.07 -20.71 11.52
C GLN A 43 -14.43 -20.29 12.10
N SER A 44 -14.45 -19.91 13.38
CA SER A 44 -15.65 -19.37 14.05
C SER A 44 -16.01 -18.00 13.48
N PHE A 45 -15.03 -17.12 13.31
CA PHE A 45 -15.21 -15.76 12.80
C PHE A 45 -15.69 -15.73 11.35
N PHE A 46 -15.19 -16.64 10.50
CA PHE A 46 -15.61 -16.77 9.09
C PHE A 46 -16.76 -17.75 8.89
N LEU A 47 -17.37 -18.27 9.97
CA LEU A 47 -18.58 -19.10 9.92
C LEU A 47 -18.42 -20.30 8.99
N VAL A 48 -17.24 -20.94 9.00
CA VAL A 48 -16.86 -21.99 8.03
C VAL A 48 -17.84 -23.17 8.03
N HIS A 49 -18.53 -23.42 9.14
CA HIS A 49 -19.54 -24.47 9.28
C HIS A 49 -20.87 -24.16 8.55
N HIS A 50 -21.12 -22.92 8.15
CA HIS A 50 -22.32 -22.52 7.41
C HIS A 50 -21.97 -22.10 5.97
N PRO A 51 -22.08 -23.01 4.99
CA PRO A 51 -21.52 -22.83 3.64
C PRO A 51 -22.14 -21.69 2.84
N VAL A 52 -23.38 -21.30 3.12
CA VAL A 52 -24.02 -20.15 2.46
C VAL A 52 -23.62 -18.84 3.13
N LEU A 53 -23.56 -18.84 4.46
CA LEU A 53 -23.27 -17.66 5.25
C LEU A 53 -21.80 -17.24 5.10
N ALA A 54 -20.87 -18.21 5.08
CA ALA A 54 -19.45 -17.95 4.84
C ALA A 54 -19.17 -17.26 3.49
N LYS A 55 -19.94 -17.62 2.45
CA LYS A 55 -19.80 -17.03 1.10
C LYS A 55 -20.20 -15.57 1.03
N VAL A 56 -21.16 -15.14 1.85
CA VAL A 56 -21.62 -13.75 1.91
C VAL A 56 -20.83 -12.95 2.94
N TRP A 57 -20.48 -13.58 4.06
CA TRP A 57 -19.77 -12.95 5.17
C TRP A 57 -18.32 -12.61 4.80
N GLY A 58 -17.62 -13.50 4.09
CA GLY A 58 -16.24 -13.28 3.66
C GLY A 58 -16.04 -12.00 2.84
N PRO A 59 -16.76 -11.79 1.71
CA PRO A 59 -16.66 -10.59 0.89
C PRO A 59 -17.08 -9.32 1.61
N LEU A 60 -18.01 -9.42 2.57
CA LEU A 60 -18.45 -8.29 3.39
C LEU A 60 -17.36 -7.86 4.39
N ILE A 61 -16.80 -8.81 5.13
CA ILE A 61 -15.84 -8.52 6.18
C ILE A 61 -14.42 -8.31 5.65
N GLY A 62 -14.06 -8.90 4.51
CA GLY A 62 -12.74 -8.78 3.90
C GLY A 62 -12.24 -7.32 3.80
N PRO A 63 -12.97 -6.40 3.16
CA PRO A 63 -12.57 -5.00 3.09
C PRO A 63 -12.44 -4.33 4.46
N ALA A 64 -13.30 -4.66 5.42
CA ALA A 64 -13.24 -4.11 6.78
C ALA A 64 -11.99 -4.58 7.55
N VAL A 65 -11.60 -5.84 7.40
CA VAL A 65 -10.37 -6.39 7.99
C VAL A 65 -9.15 -5.74 7.35
N SER A 66 -9.17 -5.50 6.03
CA SER A 66 -8.09 -4.80 5.32
C SER A 66 -7.91 -3.36 5.83
N MET A 67 -9.02 -2.62 5.96
CA MET A 67 -9.04 -1.28 6.57
C MET A 67 -8.39 -1.25 7.96
N ALA A 68 -8.72 -2.23 8.80
CA ALA A 68 -8.22 -2.33 10.17
C ALA A 68 -6.74 -2.75 10.24
N SER A 69 -6.25 -3.47 9.24
CA SER A 69 -4.91 -4.04 9.23
C SER A 69 -3.83 -3.05 8.78
N PHE A 70 -4.20 -1.87 8.25
CA PHE A 70 -3.29 -0.81 7.78
C PHE A 70 -2.23 -1.28 6.77
N VAL A 71 -2.48 -2.37 6.08
CA VAL A 71 -1.57 -2.87 5.07
C VAL A 71 -2.06 -2.34 3.72
N CYS A 72 -1.27 -1.49 3.08
CA CYS A 72 -1.78 -0.57 2.06
C CYS A 72 -1.38 -0.90 0.60
N SER A 73 -0.61 -1.94 0.33
CA SER A 73 -0.33 -2.33 -1.06
C SER A 73 0.19 -3.76 -1.17
N ILE A 74 1.45 -4.00 -0.80
CA ILE A 74 2.12 -5.29 -1.05
C ILE A 74 1.93 -6.29 0.10
N GLY A 75 1.79 -5.80 1.34
CA GLY A 75 1.61 -6.69 2.50
C GLY A 75 0.23 -7.37 2.55
N ASN A 76 -0.76 -6.90 1.78
CA ASN A 76 -2.11 -7.45 1.84
C ASN A 76 -2.14 -8.88 1.32
N VAL A 77 -1.27 -9.22 0.37
CA VAL A 77 -1.20 -10.56 -0.19
C VAL A 77 -0.76 -11.60 0.85
N PRO A 78 0.34 -11.41 1.61
CA PRO A 78 0.68 -12.28 2.73
C PRO A 78 -0.43 -12.44 3.78
N LEU A 79 -1.07 -11.34 4.19
CA LEU A 79 -2.15 -11.38 5.17
C LEU A 79 -3.38 -12.11 4.63
N ALA A 80 -3.72 -11.90 3.36
CA ALA A 80 -4.79 -12.62 2.67
C ALA A 80 -4.53 -14.13 2.63
N ALA A 81 -3.28 -14.55 2.44
CA ALA A 81 -2.90 -15.97 2.50
C ALA A 81 -3.11 -16.57 3.90
N VAL A 82 -2.81 -15.80 4.96
CA VAL A 82 -3.10 -16.21 6.35
C VAL A 82 -4.60 -16.35 6.58
N LEU A 83 -5.41 -15.39 6.12
CA LEU A 83 -6.87 -15.44 6.23
C LEU A 83 -7.48 -16.58 5.40
N TRP A 84 -6.93 -16.88 4.23
CA TRP A 84 -7.30 -18.04 3.39
C TRP A 84 -7.10 -19.36 4.13
N ASN A 85 -5.94 -19.54 4.77
CA ASN A 85 -5.68 -20.69 5.63
C ASN A 85 -6.64 -20.71 6.84
N GLY A 86 -7.02 -19.53 7.35
CA GLY A 86 -8.02 -19.34 8.42
C GLY A 86 -9.48 -19.62 8.00
N GLY A 87 -9.75 -19.76 6.71
CA GLY A 87 -11.06 -20.18 6.18
C GLY A 87 -11.97 -19.07 5.65
N ILE A 88 -11.44 -17.87 5.37
CA ILE A 88 -12.19 -16.85 4.60
C ILE A 88 -12.59 -17.42 3.22
N SER A 89 -13.76 -17.02 2.69
CA SER A 89 -14.20 -17.43 1.35
C SER A 89 -13.32 -16.84 0.24
N PHE A 90 -13.41 -17.38 -0.97
CA PHE A 90 -12.58 -16.96 -2.10
C PHE A 90 -12.89 -15.52 -2.51
N GLY A 91 -14.17 -15.19 -2.64
CA GLY A 91 -14.61 -13.80 -2.82
C GLY A 91 -14.19 -12.90 -1.67
N GLY A 92 -14.07 -13.42 -0.45
CA GLY A 92 -13.57 -12.69 0.71
C GLY A 92 -12.10 -12.31 0.60
N VAL A 93 -11.24 -13.24 0.13
CA VAL A 93 -9.83 -12.95 -0.20
C VAL A 93 -9.75 -11.88 -1.27
N VAL A 94 -10.55 -12.02 -2.33
CA VAL A 94 -10.56 -11.08 -3.46
C VAL A 94 -10.97 -9.68 -3.00
N ALA A 95 -12.07 -9.56 -2.26
CA ALA A 95 -12.53 -8.28 -1.71
C ALA A 95 -11.52 -7.67 -0.72
N PHE A 96 -10.84 -8.50 0.08
CA PHE A 96 -9.78 -8.06 0.99
C PHE A 96 -8.58 -7.47 0.24
N ILE A 97 -8.12 -8.12 -0.84
CA ILE A 97 -6.97 -7.66 -1.63
C ILE A 97 -7.27 -6.32 -2.30
N PHE A 98 -8.48 -6.14 -2.85
CA PHE A 98 -8.90 -4.89 -3.50
C PHE A 98 -9.22 -3.73 -2.53
N ALA A 99 -9.20 -3.98 -1.22
CA ALA A 99 -9.51 -2.97 -0.21
C ALA A 99 -8.37 -2.01 0.14
N ASP A 100 -7.25 -2.12 -0.56
CA ASP A 100 -6.16 -1.13 -0.53
C ASP A 100 -6.61 0.29 -0.97
N LEU A 101 -7.72 0.40 -1.70
CA LEU A 101 -8.36 1.69 -2.02
C LEU A 101 -8.96 2.41 -0.79
N ILE A 102 -9.21 1.70 0.32
CA ILE A 102 -9.84 2.25 1.52
C ILE A 102 -8.89 2.06 2.71
N ILE A 103 -7.80 2.82 2.77
CA ILE A 103 -6.97 2.89 3.97
C ILE A 103 -7.27 4.17 4.76
N LEU A 104 -7.16 4.11 6.09
CA LEU A 104 -7.44 5.28 6.94
C LEU A 104 -6.62 6.54 6.56
N PRO A 105 -5.34 6.46 6.15
CA PRO A 105 -4.61 7.62 5.68
C PRO A 105 -5.24 8.27 4.44
N ILE A 106 -5.64 7.46 3.44
CA ILE A 106 -6.29 7.96 2.21
C ILE A 106 -7.67 8.54 2.54
N LEU A 107 -8.45 7.89 3.40
CA LEU A 107 -9.73 8.44 3.86
C LEU A 107 -9.55 9.76 4.61
N ASN A 108 -8.49 9.91 5.40
CA ASN A 108 -8.20 11.18 6.07
C ASN A 108 -7.82 12.27 5.06
N ILE A 109 -7.08 11.91 4.00
CA ILE A 109 -6.82 12.81 2.87
C ILE A 109 -8.15 13.20 2.21
N TYR A 110 -9.00 12.26 1.80
CA TYR A 110 -10.30 12.56 1.21
C TYR A 110 -11.20 13.40 2.11
N ARG A 111 -11.19 13.13 3.41
CA ARG A 111 -11.89 13.94 4.41
C ARG A 111 -11.36 15.38 4.45
N LYS A 112 -10.05 15.57 4.38
CA LYS A 112 -9.41 16.89 4.35
C LYS A 112 -9.76 17.65 3.07
N TYR A 113 -9.68 16.98 1.92
CA TYR A 113 -9.88 17.59 0.60
C TYR A 113 -11.36 17.82 0.24
N TYR A 114 -12.24 16.84 0.47
CA TYR A 114 -13.65 16.87 0.04
C TYR A 114 -14.65 17.04 1.19
N GLY A 115 -14.17 17.06 2.44
CA GLY A 115 -15.02 17.10 3.63
C GLY A 115 -15.57 15.74 4.05
N VAL A 116 -16.16 15.69 5.26
CA VAL A 116 -16.61 14.43 5.90
C VAL A 116 -17.73 13.75 5.12
N LYS A 117 -18.71 14.52 4.62
CA LYS A 117 -19.88 13.96 3.93
C LYS A 117 -19.48 13.22 2.65
N MET A 118 -18.63 13.85 1.83
CA MET A 118 -18.12 13.23 0.60
C MET A 118 -17.18 12.07 0.89
N SER A 119 -16.35 12.16 1.94
CA SER A 119 -15.49 11.05 2.37
C SER A 119 -16.30 9.82 2.78
N LEU A 120 -17.41 9.98 3.50
CA LEU A 120 -18.30 8.87 3.87
C LEU A 120 -19.02 8.28 2.64
N PHE A 121 -19.41 9.13 1.69
CA PHE A 121 -20.00 8.68 0.43
C PHE A 121 -19.00 7.85 -0.40
N LEU A 122 -17.76 8.31 -0.55
CA LEU A 122 -16.68 7.57 -1.22
C LEU A 122 -16.39 6.24 -0.52
N LEU A 123 -16.27 6.27 0.81
CA LEU A 123 -16.09 5.07 1.64
C LEU A 123 -17.19 4.04 1.38
N GLY A 124 -18.45 4.46 1.48
CA GLY A 124 -19.60 3.57 1.29
C GLY A 124 -19.68 3.01 -0.13
N THR A 125 -19.43 3.85 -1.14
CA THR A 125 -19.49 3.44 -2.55
C THR A 125 -18.38 2.46 -2.89
N PHE A 126 -17.12 2.76 -2.55
CA PHE A 126 -16.01 1.84 -2.79
C PHE A 126 -16.18 0.53 -2.03
N TYR A 127 -16.62 0.59 -0.78
CA TYR A 127 -16.88 -0.60 0.02
C TYR A 127 -17.96 -1.48 -0.64
N ALA A 128 -19.09 -0.88 -1.03
CA ALA A 128 -20.16 -1.60 -1.72
C ALA A 128 -19.68 -2.22 -3.04
N THR A 129 -18.90 -1.49 -3.84
CA THR A 129 -18.34 -2.00 -5.10
C THR A 129 -17.42 -3.20 -4.87
N MET A 130 -16.56 -3.17 -3.85
CA MET A 130 -15.66 -4.28 -3.53
C MET A 130 -16.39 -5.51 -3.01
N VAL A 131 -17.36 -5.32 -2.12
CA VAL A 131 -18.20 -6.41 -1.62
C VAL A 131 -18.94 -7.06 -2.78
N ALA A 132 -19.54 -6.24 -3.66
CA ALA A 132 -20.20 -6.73 -4.86
C ALA A 132 -19.25 -7.48 -5.79
N ALA A 133 -18.05 -6.96 -6.04
CA ALA A 133 -17.03 -7.62 -6.86
C ALA A 133 -16.61 -8.97 -6.26
N GLY A 134 -16.35 -9.04 -4.95
CA GLY A 134 -16.02 -10.28 -4.25
C GLY A 134 -17.16 -11.31 -4.32
N LEU A 135 -18.41 -10.88 -4.12
CA LEU A 135 -19.58 -11.74 -4.25
C LEU A 135 -19.76 -12.27 -5.69
N ILE A 136 -19.60 -11.40 -6.69
CA ILE A 136 -19.67 -11.78 -8.10
C ILE A 136 -18.60 -12.83 -8.42
N VAL A 137 -17.37 -12.62 -7.96
CA VAL A 137 -16.27 -13.57 -8.17
C VAL A 137 -16.55 -14.90 -7.46
N GLU A 138 -17.03 -14.90 -6.22
CA GLU A 138 -17.43 -16.11 -5.48
C GLU A 138 -18.52 -16.90 -6.23
N VAL A 139 -19.56 -16.22 -6.71
CA VAL A 139 -20.67 -16.87 -7.42
C VAL A 139 -20.21 -17.40 -8.77
N LEU A 140 -19.49 -16.60 -9.56
CA LEU A 140 -19.05 -16.97 -10.89
C LEU A 140 -18.05 -18.13 -10.85
N PHE A 141 -17.02 -18.04 -10.00
CA PHE A 141 -16.04 -19.11 -9.85
C PHE A 141 -16.63 -20.35 -9.18
N GLY A 142 -17.57 -20.16 -8.25
CA GLY A 142 -18.32 -21.25 -7.64
C GLY A 142 -19.17 -22.02 -8.65
N ALA A 143 -19.87 -21.30 -9.55
CA ALA A 143 -20.66 -21.90 -10.61
C ALA A 143 -19.79 -22.63 -11.64
N LEU A 144 -18.60 -22.11 -11.93
CA LEU A 144 -17.63 -22.73 -12.84
C LEU A 144 -16.80 -23.86 -12.19
N GLY A 145 -16.93 -24.09 -10.88
CA GLY A 145 -16.12 -25.07 -10.15
C GLY A 145 -14.63 -24.71 -10.09
N LEU A 146 -14.28 -23.45 -10.33
CA LEU A 146 -12.89 -22.94 -10.39
C LEU A 146 -12.37 -22.48 -9.03
N ILE A 147 -13.15 -22.66 -7.95
CA ILE A 147 -12.70 -22.28 -6.60
C ILE A 147 -11.55 -23.22 -6.19
N PRO A 148 -10.35 -22.70 -5.87
CA PRO A 148 -9.24 -23.52 -5.43
C PRO A 148 -9.60 -24.28 -4.14
N SER A 149 -9.52 -25.61 -4.17
CA SER A 149 -9.84 -26.49 -3.03
C SER A 149 -8.68 -26.62 -2.03
N VAL A 150 -7.47 -26.25 -2.44
CA VAL A 150 -6.28 -26.26 -1.59
C VAL A 150 -6.21 -25.01 -0.70
N ARG A 151 -6.48 -25.23 0.59
CA ARG A 151 -6.35 -24.21 1.66
C ARG A 151 -5.01 -24.31 2.41
N HIS A 152 -4.02 -24.92 1.79
CA HIS A 152 -2.66 -24.99 2.31
C HIS A 152 -1.77 -24.13 1.42
N ALA A 153 -1.88 -22.81 1.57
CA ALA A 153 -0.79 -21.95 1.14
C ALA A 153 0.38 -22.24 2.09
N ARG A 154 1.22 -23.24 1.76
CA ARG A 154 2.50 -23.46 2.46
C ARG A 154 3.29 -22.17 2.28
N VAL A 155 3.47 -21.44 3.38
CA VAL A 155 4.43 -20.35 3.48
C VAL A 155 5.79 -20.98 3.21
N VAL A 156 6.25 -20.85 1.95
CA VAL A 156 7.57 -21.16 1.41
C VAL A 156 8.36 -22.17 2.27
N GLU A 157 8.13 -23.47 2.05
CA GLU A 157 9.19 -24.43 2.36
C GLU A 157 10.33 -24.15 1.36
N ALA A 158 11.35 -23.44 1.83
CA ALA A 158 12.54 -23.11 1.07
C ALA A 158 13.39 -24.36 0.83
N GLY A 159 12.91 -25.27 -0.03
CA GLY A 159 13.74 -26.31 -0.61
C GLY A 159 14.61 -25.70 -1.70
N ILE A 160 15.93 -25.73 -1.55
CA ILE A 160 16.85 -25.41 -2.65
C ILE A 160 16.82 -26.59 -3.61
N THR A 161 15.88 -26.56 -4.55
CA THR A 161 15.81 -27.53 -5.66
C THR A 161 16.44 -26.89 -6.88
N PHE A 162 17.40 -27.55 -7.54
CA PHE A 162 17.99 -27.05 -8.79
C PHE A 162 16.99 -27.20 -9.94
N ASN A 163 16.21 -26.16 -10.19
CA ASN A 163 15.23 -26.09 -11.26
C ASN A 163 15.41 -24.80 -12.09
N TYR A 164 14.55 -24.60 -13.08
CA TYR A 164 14.56 -23.38 -13.90
C TYR A 164 14.34 -22.11 -13.05
N THR A 165 13.59 -22.19 -11.95
CA THR A 165 13.40 -21.10 -11.00
C THR A 165 14.73 -20.70 -10.34
N THR A 166 15.60 -21.65 -9.98
CA THR A 166 16.94 -21.35 -9.45
C THR A 166 17.81 -20.61 -10.46
N VAL A 167 17.81 -21.06 -11.71
CA VAL A 167 18.58 -20.41 -12.79
C VAL A 167 18.08 -18.99 -13.00
N LEU A 168 16.76 -18.83 -13.11
CA LEU A 168 16.12 -17.54 -13.32
C LEU A 168 16.38 -16.57 -12.14
N ASN A 169 16.21 -17.05 -10.91
CA ASN A 169 16.53 -16.28 -9.70
C ASN A 169 17.99 -15.87 -9.67
N SER A 170 18.91 -16.76 -10.04
CA SER A 170 20.35 -16.46 -10.08
C SER A 170 20.67 -15.36 -11.11
N VAL A 171 20.08 -15.44 -12.31
CA VAL A 171 20.23 -14.40 -13.34
C VAL A 171 19.70 -13.05 -12.84
N PHE A 172 18.50 -13.03 -12.26
CA PHE A 172 17.92 -11.79 -11.72
C PHE A 172 18.74 -11.22 -10.56
N LEU A 173 19.28 -12.06 -9.67
CA LEU A 173 20.16 -11.62 -8.58
C LEU A 173 21.46 -11.02 -9.10
N LEU A 174 22.05 -11.58 -10.16
CA LEU A 174 23.24 -11.01 -10.79
C LEU A 174 22.96 -9.63 -11.42
N ILE A 175 21.82 -9.49 -12.10
CA ILE A 175 21.38 -8.20 -12.67
C ILE A 175 21.13 -7.18 -11.55
N ALA A 176 20.39 -7.58 -10.50
CA ALA A 176 20.13 -6.73 -9.35
C ALA A 176 21.43 -6.29 -8.66
N ALA A 177 22.37 -7.21 -8.45
CA ALA A 177 23.68 -6.89 -7.89
C ALA A 177 24.45 -5.90 -8.78
N ALA A 178 24.43 -6.07 -10.10
CA ALA A 178 25.07 -5.14 -11.03
C ALA A 178 24.45 -3.73 -10.96
N LEU A 179 23.12 -3.63 -10.86
CA LEU A 179 22.40 -2.36 -10.69
C LEU A 179 22.73 -1.70 -9.34
N VAL A 180 22.75 -2.46 -8.25
CA VAL A 180 23.11 -1.96 -6.91
C VAL A 180 24.56 -1.49 -6.88
N VAL A 181 25.50 -2.25 -7.44
CA VAL A 181 26.91 -1.85 -7.53
C VAL A 181 27.05 -0.56 -8.34
N ARG A 182 26.31 -0.43 -9.45
CA ARG A 182 26.29 0.80 -10.25
C ARG A 182 25.71 1.97 -9.46
N PHE A 183 24.62 1.77 -8.73
CA PHE A 183 23.99 2.78 -7.88
C PHE A 183 24.97 3.30 -6.82
N LEU A 184 25.65 2.39 -6.12
CA LEU A 184 26.65 2.73 -5.10
C LEU A 184 27.84 3.52 -5.69
N ARG A 185 28.22 3.22 -6.93
CA ARG A 185 29.34 3.91 -7.62
C ARG A 185 28.98 5.24 -8.28
N THR A 186 27.69 5.51 -8.52
CA THR A 186 27.22 6.69 -9.27
C THR A 186 26.58 7.75 -8.36
N GLY A 187 26.93 7.76 -7.07
CA GLY A 187 26.43 8.77 -6.12
C GLY A 187 25.04 8.50 -5.53
N GLY A 188 24.45 7.34 -5.79
CA GLY A 188 23.14 6.93 -5.26
C GLY A 188 22.98 7.05 -3.73
N PRO A 189 23.99 6.69 -2.91
CA PRO A 189 23.89 6.84 -1.45
C PRO A 189 23.73 8.30 -0.98
N ALA A 190 24.27 9.28 -1.71
CA ALA A 190 24.08 10.69 -1.39
C ALA A 190 22.63 11.12 -1.67
N MET A 191 22.06 10.64 -2.78
CA MET A 191 20.66 10.85 -3.13
C MET A 191 19.69 10.30 -2.07
N LEU A 192 19.90 9.06 -1.59
CA LEU A 192 19.04 8.48 -0.54
C LEU A 192 19.11 9.26 0.79
N ARG A 193 20.27 9.80 1.16
CA ARG A 193 20.39 10.63 2.37
C ARG A 193 19.62 11.94 2.27
N MET A 194 19.58 12.55 1.08
CA MET A 194 18.80 13.77 0.84
C MET A 194 17.28 13.51 0.96
N MET A 195 16.80 12.29 0.67
CA MET A 195 15.39 11.94 0.82
C MET A 195 14.96 11.78 2.28
N GLY A 196 15.88 11.36 3.16
CA GLY A 196 15.61 11.14 4.60
C GLY A 196 15.69 12.39 5.46
N ASN A 197 16.40 13.43 5.00
CA ASN A 197 16.50 14.72 5.67
C ASN A 197 15.81 15.77 4.80
N PRO A 198 14.57 16.19 5.13
CA PRO A 198 14.03 17.39 4.51
C PRO A 198 15.01 18.55 4.75
N PRO A 199 15.31 19.38 3.74
CA PRO A 199 16.15 20.56 3.95
C PRO A 199 15.56 21.34 5.13
N ALA A 200 16.42 21.72 6.09
CA ALA A 200 16.01 22.47 7.26
C ALA A 200 15.16 23.67 6.79
N ALA A 201 13.88 23.66 7.14
CA ALA A 201 12.97 24.73 6.74
C ALA A 201 13.59 26.06 7.19
N PRO A 202 13.79 27.05 6.29
CA PRO A 202 14.27 28.34 6.71
C PRO A 202 13.21 28.94 7.65
N GLY A 203 13.53 28.96 8.94
CA GLY A 203 12.70 29.48 10.01
C GLY A 203 12.54 30.99 9.89
N GLY A 204 11.68 31.42 8.97
CA GLY A 204 11.29 32.80 8.78
C GLY A 204 9.77 32.91 8.81
N SER A 205 9.25 33.66 9.78
CA SER A 205 7.84 33.98 10.03
C SER A 205 7.12 34.76 8.91
N ASP A 206 7.65 34.73 7.69
CA ASP A 206 7.16 35.49 6.52
C ASP A 206 6.95 34.59 5.30
N GLN A 207 7.02 33.26 5.45
CA GLN A 207 6.66 32.34 4.35
C GLN A 207 5.17 32.47 4.00
N GLU A 208 4.90 32.69 2.71
CA GLU A 208 3.56 32.76 2.16
C GLU A 208 2.99 31.35 2.02
N HIS A 209 1.90 31.08 2.73
CA HIS A 209 1.19 29.81 2.70
C HIS A 209 -0.08 29.96 1.86
N VAL A 210 -0.34 28.99 0.99
CA VAL A 210 -1.46 29.00 0.04
C VAL A 210 -2.36 27.79 0.27
N CYS A 211 -3.65 27.93 0.00
CA CYS A 211 -4.60 26.83 0.05
C CYS A 211 -4.53 25.99 -1.24
N PRO A 212 -4.30 24.67 -1.19
CA PRO A 212 -4.24 23.81 -2.38
C PRO A 212 -5.51 23.80 -3.24
N MET A 213 -6.67 24.08 -2.63
CA MET A 213 -7.97 24.11 -3.31
C MET A 213 -8.43 25.52 -3.69
N HIS A 214 -7.81 26.56 -3.11
CA HIS A 214 -8.16 27.95 -3.33
C HIS A 214 -6.86 28.76 -3.48
N PRO A 215 -6.22 28.74 -4.67
CA PRO A 215 -4.92 29.38 -4.90
C PRO A 215 -4.89 30.88 -4.59
N ASP A 216 -6.06 31.53 -4.60
CA ASP A 216 -6.24 32.96 -4.29
C ASP A 216 -6.14 33.26 -2.78
N VAL A 217 -6.27 32.24 -1.93
CA VAL A 217 -6.14 32.39 -0.48
C VAL A 217 -4.67 32.22 -0.08
N ARG A 218 -4.00 33.34 0.14
CA ARG A 218 -2.60 33.43 0.60
C ARG A 218 -2.51 34.07 1.97
N GLN A 219 -1.76 33.50 2.90
CA GLN A 219 -1.55 34.04 4.24
C GLN A 219 -0.08 33.96 4.65
N ARG A 220 0.35 34.90 5.51
CA ARG A 220 1.70 34.88 6.09
C ARG A 220 1.66 34.03 7.36
N GLY A 221 2.18 32.82 7.28
CA GLY A 221 2.23 31.86 8.38
C GLY A 221 1.24 30.69 8.27
N PRO A 222 1.42 29.66 9.12
CA PRO A 222 0.56 28.49 9.15
C PRO A 222 -0.84 28.87 9.65
N GLY A 223 -1.87 28.35 8.98
CA GLY A 223 -3.26 28.66 9.29
C GLY A 223 -4.23 27.75 8.57
N ARG A 224 -5.54 27.98 8.77
CA ARG A 224 -6.61 27.30 8.04
C ARG A 224 -7.23 28.24 7.02
N CYS A 225 -7.49 27.72 5.82
CA CYS A 225 -8.21 28.42 4.78
C CYS A 225 -9.63 28.78 5.28
N PRO A 226 -10.06 30.06 5.23
CA PRO A 226 -11.40 30.47 5.66
C PRO A 226 -12.51 29.95 4.74
N THR A 227 -12.18 29.55 3.51
CA THR A 227 -13.15 29.08 2.51
C THR A 227 -13.43 27.58 2.64
N CYS A 228 -12.40 26.73 2.78
CA CYS A 228 -12.59 25.27 2.91
C CYS A 228 -12.16 24.67 4.25
N GLY A 229 -11.52 25.43 5.14
CA GLY A 229 -11.05 24.95 6.44
C GLY A 229 -9.78 24.08 6.41
N MET A 230 -9.18 23.82 5.24
CA MET A 230 -7.94 23.05 5.14
C MET A 230 -6.71 23.84 5.61
N ASP A 231 -5.70 23.14 6.10
CA ASP A 231 -4.42 23.74 6.47
C ASP A 231 -3.70 24.28 5.22
N LEU A 232 -3.16 25.49 5.34
CA LEU A 232 -2.38 26.13 4.29
C LEU A 232 -1.00 25.47 4.17
N VAL A 233 -0.51 25.32 2.94
CA VAL A 233 0.81 24.74 2.65
C VAL A 233 1.80 25.86 2.27
N PRO A 234 3.07 25.77 2.69
CA PRO A 234 4.06 26.78 2.35
C PRO A 234 4.34 26.79 0.84
N THR A 235 4.47 27.99 0.27
CA THR A 235 4.92 28.15 -1.12
C THR A 235 6.43 28.07 -1.13
N GLU A 236 7.00 27.14 -1.89
CA GLU A 236 8.45 27.14 -2.15
C GLU A 236 8.82 28.45 -2.85
N ARG A 237 9.53 29.34 -2.14
CA ARG A 237 10.15 30.51 -2.79
C ARG A 237 11.23 29.94 -3.71
N ALA A 238 11.01 30.03 -5.02
CA ALA A 238 12.06 29.76 -6.00
C ALA A 238 13.30 30.58 -5.64
N PRO A 239 14.51 30.00 -5.62
CA PRO A 239 15.72 30.77 -5.41
C PRO A 239 15.80 31.82 -6.52
N SER A 240 15.78 33.09 -6.13
CA SER A 240 16.04 34.21 -7.04
C SER A 240 17.40 33.98 -7.68
N ALA A 241 17.41 33.73 -8.99
CA ALA A 241 18.61 33.78 -9.79
C ALA A 241 19.15 35.21 -9.73
N GLU A 242 20.15 35.42 -8.89
CA GLU A 242 20.99 36.61 -8.88
C GLU A 242 21.77 36.62 -10.19
N HIS A 243 21.28 37.38 -11.16
CA HIS A 243 22.00 37.77 -12.37
C HIS A 243 22.99 38.86 -11.94
N ASP A 244 24.20 38.47 -11.58
CA ASP A 244 25.33 39.41 -11.49
C ASP A 244 25.76 39.79 -12.91
N HIS A 245 25.80 41.10 -13.15
CA HIS A 245 26.24 41.76 -14.36
C HIS A 245 27.77 41.78 -14.49
#